data_AF-A0A812V520-F1
#
_entry.id   AF-A0A812V520-F1
#
_cell.length_a   1.000
_cell.length_b   1.000
_cell.length_c   1.000
_cell.angle_alpha   90.00
_cell.angle_beta   90.00
_cell.angle_gamma   90.00
#
_symmetry.space_group_name_H-M   'P 1'
#
loop_
_entity.id
_entity.type
_entity.pdbx_description
1 polymer ?
#
loop_
_entity_poly.entity_id
_entity_poly.type
_entity_poly.pdbx_seq_one_letter_code
_entity_poly.pdbx_strand_id
1 'polypeptide(L)'
;ALPKNNLLVSDSILTIAHRTAPMCIVLVDMVLATKMSTVFSGLSGIREDTLLMTFRLCSAWLLPMVTTILLQEHCFAGWKHWWQPCSPEDVANQRYNWIIHADLPILNTTRDMCQMDIRNFLDGGCTRSVIEGLGPLVLKKLLLRIFLQPLITFLVWKASKLEEEPVSSHELGRHLLFLNVVKTSRSLIPLRQRTYLTTLVEVAIVWGPLLPLVSFGIVATIMVNLLLFHKGLSFGVQLPTNADNQGVSLSQPYLRVALSASWAFQ
;
A
#
# COMPACT_ATOMS: atom_id res chain seq x y z
N ALA A 1 -6.97 -16.66 9.20
CA ALA A 1 -8.33 -16.11 9.34
C ALA A 1 -8.58 -15.93 10.82
N LEU A 2 -9.01 -14.73 11.25
CA LEU A 2 -9.32 -14.50 12.65
C LEU A 2 -10.58 -15.32 13.00
N PRO A 3 -10.60 -16.01 14.14
CA PRO A 3 -11.77 -16.78 14.55
C PRO A 3 -13.01 -15.89 14.75
N LYS A 4 -14.15 -16.32 14.21
CA LYS A 4 -15.36 -15.53 13.94
C LYS A 4 -16.03 -14.86 15.16
N ASN A 5 -15.74 -15.31 16.38
CA ASN A 5 -16.41 -14.83 17.60
C ASN A 5 -15.44 -14.17 18.60
N ASN A 6 -14.22 -13.86 18.18
CA ASN A 6 -13.12 -13.60 19.10
C ASN A 6 -12.71 -12.14 19.22
N LEU A 7 -13.28 -11.29 18.36
CA LEU A 7 -13.22 -9.85 18.52
C LEU A 7 -14.59 -9.38 18.97
N LEU A 8 -14.65 -8.35 19.81
CA LEU A 8 -15.83 -7.53 20.11
C LEU A 8 -16.50 -6.91 18.85
N VAL A 9 -16.04 -7.30 17.66
CA VAL A 9 -16.34 -6.76 16.35
C VAL A 9 -17.12 -7.83 15.60
N SER A 10 -18.34 -7.52 15.19
CA SER A 10 -19.20 -8.45 14.45
C SER A 10 -18.57 -8.88 13.12
N ASP A 11 -18.88 -10.11 12.68
CA ASP A 11 -18.46 -10.67 11.38
C ASP A 11 -18.72 -9.72 10.20
N SER A 12 -19.84 -8.98 10.26
CA SER A 12 -20.21 -7.96 9.29
C SER A 12 -19.17 -6.85 9.20
N ILE A 13 -18.69 -6.34 10.34
CA ILE A 13 -17.69 -5.27 10.37
C ILE A 13 -16.35 -5.78 9.82
N LEU A 14 -15.93 -7.00 10.18
CA LEU A 14 -14.69 -7.58 9.67
C LEU A 14 -14.74 -7.79 8.14
N THR A 15 -15.89 -8.24 7.63
CA THR A 15 -16.12 -8.41 6.19
C THR A 15 -16.09 -7.07 5.46
N ILE A 16 -16.74 -6.04 6.02
CA ILE A 16 -16.71 -4.68 5.49
C ILE A 16 -15.28 -4.16 5.49
N ALA A 17 -14.55 -4.26 6.61
CA ALA A 17 -13.18 -3.80 6.76
C ALA A 17 -12.25 -4.48 5.73
N HIS A 18 -12.34 -5.80 5.55
CA HIS A 18 -11.56 -6.51 4.54
C HIS A 18 -11.87 -6.06 3.11
N ARG A 19 -13.13 -5.73 2.81
CA ARG A 19 -13.54 -5.27 1.49
C ARG A 19 -13.15 -3.82 1.23
N THR A 20 -13.19 -2.96 2.25
CA THR A 20 -12.90 -1.53 2.13
C THR A 20 -11.43 -1.19 2.30
N ALA A 21 -10.65 -1.99 3.04
CA ALA A 21 -9.24 -1.73 3.33
C ALA A 21 -8.40 -1.42 2.09
N PRO A 22 -8.47 -2.18 0.97
CA PRO A 22 -7.69 -1.87 -0.23
C PRO A 22 -8.04 -0.51 -0.83
N MET A 23 -9.32 -0.12 -0.82
CA MET A 23 -9.75 1.20 -1.28
C MET A 23 -9.22 2.30 -0.36
N CYS A 24 -9.36 2.14 0.95
CA CYS A 24 -8.85 3.09 1.93
C CYS A 24 -7.35 3.29 1.80
N ILE A 25 -6.57 2.20 1.65
CA ILE A 25 -5.12 2.26 1.45
C ILE A 25 -4.77 3.06 0.19
N VAL A 26 -5.47 2.84 -0.93
CA VAL A 26 -5.23 3.59 -2.18
C VAL A 26 -5.58 5.07 -1.99
N LEU A 27 -6.69 5.39 -1.34
CA LEU A 27 -7.11 6.77 -1.10
C LEU A 27 -6.14 7.51 -0.18
N VAL A 28 -5.72 6.86 0.91
CA VAL A 28 -4.70 7.39 1.83
C VAL A 28 -3.38 7.63 1.08
N ASP A 29 -2.95 6.69 0.23
CA ASP A 29 -1.73 6.83 -0.55
C ASP A 29 -1.80 7.97 -1.60
N MET A 30 -2.97 8.17 -2.21
CA MET A 30 -3.15 9.23 -3.21
C MET A 30 -3.26 10.62 -2.58
N VAL A 31 -4.03 10.74 -1.50
CA VAL A 31 -4.39 12.03 -0.90
C VAL A 31 -3.43 12.39 0.24
N LEU A 32 -3.31 11.51 1.23
CA LEU A 32 -2.60 11.81 2.47
C LEU A 32 -1.09 11.85 2.25
N ALA A 33 -0.52 10.90 1.52
CA ALA A 33 0.93 10.84 1.32
C ALA A 33 1.46 12.11 0.63
N THR A 34 0.72 12.64 -0.35
CA THR A 34 1.08 13.88 -1.05
C THR A 34 0.98 15.11 -0.12
N LYS A 35 -0.06 15.19 0.71
CA LYS A 35 -0.22 16.31 1.64
C LYS A 35 0.85 16.26 2.74
N MET A 36 1.07 15.10 3.33
CA MET A 36 2.10 14.90 4.33
C MET A 36 3.49 15.20 3.77
N SER A 37 3.83 14.77 2.55
CA SER A 37 5.15 15.06 1.97
C SER A 37 5.39 16.56 1.82
N THR A 38 4.40 17.34 1.38
CA THR A 38 4.54 18.81 1.27
C THR A 38 4.76 19.49 2.61
N VAL A 39 3.97 19.11 3.63
CA VAL A 39 4.07 19.70 4.98
C VAL A 39 5.40 19.33 5.63
N PHE A 40 5.78 18.05 5.60
CA PHE A 40 7.04 17.59 6.19
C PHE A 40 8.27 18.10 5.42
N SER A 41 8.19 18.31 4.11
CA SER A 41 9.27 18.91 3.34
C SER A 41 9.53 20.35 3.79
N GLY A 42 8.48 21.13 4.00
CA GLY A 42 8.59 22.50 4.54
C GLY A 42 9.17 22.56 5.96
N LEU A 43 8.89 21.56 6.80
CA LEU A 43 9.39 21.50 8.18
C LEU A 43 10.82 20.97 8.29
N SER A 44 11.17 19.93 7.53
CA SER A 44 12.45 19.22 7.65
C SER A 44 13.55 19.70 6.72
N GLY A 45 13.19 20.44 5.67
CA GLY A 45 14.11 20.78 4.57
C GLY A 45 14.49 19.58 3.68
N ILE A 46 13.98 18.37 3.96
CA ILE A 46 14.14 17.22 3.09
C ILE A 46 13.29 17.44 1.84
N ARG A 47 13.80 17.05 0.68
CA ARG A 47 13.07 17.17 -0.58
C ARG A 47 11.76 16.37 -0.54
N GLU A 48 10.69 16.98 -1.05
CA GLU A 48 9.33 16.41 -1.07
C GLU A 48 9.26 15.04 -1.77
N ASP A 49 10.05 14.84 -2.82
CA ASP A 49 10.07 13.60 -3.60
C ASP A 49 10.60 12.40 -2.82
N THR A 50 11.69 12.60 -2.07
CA THR A 50 12.25 11.57 -1.18
C THR A 50 11.24 11.19 -0.11
N LEU A 51 10.60 12.18 0.53
CA LEU A 51 9.58 11.93 1.54
C LEU A 51 8.38 11.18 0.96
N LEU A 52 7.90 11.57 -0.21
CA LEU A 52 6.78 10.90 -0.87
C LEU A 52 7.11 9.44 -1.23
N MET A 53 8.32 9.18 -1.74
CA MET A 53 8.79 7.81 -2.00
C MET A 53 8.81 6.98 -0.71
N THR A 54 9.41 7.51 0.36
CA THR A 54 9.48 6.83 1.65
C THR A 54 8.10 6.56 2.24
N PHE A 55 7.19 7.53 2.21
CA PHE A 55 5.81 7.32 2.68
C PHE A 55 5.09 6.25 1.88
N ARG A 56 5.25 6.23 0.55
CA ARG A 56 4.66 5.19 -0.31
C ARG A 56 5.27 3.82 -0.05
N LEU A 57 6.57 3.74 0.16
CA LEU A 57 7.24 2.49 0.50
C LEU A 57 6.73 1.97 1.85
N CYS A 58 6.70 2.82 2.88
CA CYS A 58 6.20 2.47 4.20
C CYS A 58 4.73 2.07 4.18
N SER A 59 3.88 2.79 3.45
CA SER A 59 2.44 2.51 3.36
C SER A 59 2.15 1.25 2.53
N ALA A 60 2.92 1.01 1.47
CA ALA A 60 2.70 -0.11 0.56
C ALA A 60 3.31 -1.42 1.06
N TRP A 61 4.42 -1.36 1.78
CA TRP A 61 5.21 -2.53 2.16
C TRP A 61 5.31 -2.71 3.66
N LEU A 62 5.91 -1.74 4.33
CA LEU A 62 6.30 -1.89 5.73
C LEU A 62 5.08 -2.10 6.61
N LEU A 63 4.04 -1.26 6.45
CA LEU A 63 2.86 -1.32 7.28
C LEU A 63 2.10 -2.64 7.08
N PRO A 64 1.72 -3.06 5.85
CA PRO A 64 1.08 -4.36 5.64
C PRO A 64 1.94 -5.54 6.14
N MET A 65 3.25 -5.52 5.91
CA MET A 65 4.17 -6.56 6.35
C MET A 65 4.21 -6.66 7.88
N VAL A 66 4.44 -5.53 8.57
CA VAL A 66 4.44 -5.48 10.04
C VAL A 66 3.09 -5.91 10.59
N THR A 67 1.97 -5.44 10.03
CA THR A 67 0.65 -5.88 10.49
C THR A 67 0.42 -7.37 10.28
N THR A 68 0.91 -7.95 9.18
CA THR A 68 0.77 -9.39 8.92
C THR A 68 1.65 -10.18 9.87
N ILE A 69 2.90 -9.78 10.08
CA ILE A 69 3.82 -10.45 11.02
C ILE A 69 3.25 -10.41 12.45
N LEU A 70 2.73 -9.26 12.88
CA LEU A 70 2.17 -9.12 14.23
C LEU A 70 0.87 -9.88 14.41
N LEU A 71 -0.04 -9.87 13.43
CA LEU A 71 -1.40 -10.40 13.58
C LEU A 71 -1.60 -11.80 13.01
N GLN A 72 -0.65 -12.38 12.29
CA GLN A 72 -0.85 -13.69 11.68
C GLN A 72 -0.50 -14.85 12.63
N GLU A 73 -1.28 -15.92 12.52
CA GLU A 73 -1.24 -17.08 13.43
C GLU A 73 0.11 -17.80 13.45
N HIS A 74 0.73 -17.98 12.27
CA HIS A 74 2.03 -18.63 12.14
C HIS A 74 3.22 -17.69 12.38
N CYS A 75 2.96 -16.43 12.77
CA CYS A 75 3.98 -15.44 13.11
C CYS A 75 3.91 -15.15 14.62
N PHE A 76 3.67 -13.90 15.03
CA PHE A 76 3.51 -13.57 16.46
C PHE A 76 2.14 -13.88 17.01
N ALA A 77 1.11 -13.98 16.16
CA ALA A 77 -0.28 -14.15 16.60
C ALA A 77 -0.68 -13.14 17.71
N GLY A 78 -0.20 -11.90 17.64
CA GLY A 78 -0.37 -10.87 18.68
C GLY A 78 -1.84 -10.57 19.01
N TRP A 79 -2.75 -10.89 18.09
CA TRP A 79 -4.20 -10.83 18.34
C TRP A 79 -4.65 -11.71 19.52
N LYS A 80 -3.94 -12.79 19.83
CA LYS A 80 -4.21 -13.67 20.97
C LYS A 80 -4.11 -12.96 22.31
N HIS A 81 -3.33 -11.87 22.40
CA HIS A 81 -3.22 -11.09 23.63
C HIS A 81 -4.53 -10.39 24.02
N TRP A 82 -5.37 -10.06 23.03
CA TRP A 82 -6.70 -9.47 23.27
C TRP A 82 -7.82 -10.52 23.20
N TRP A 83 -7.46 -11.79 23.04
CA TRP A 83 -8.42 -12.85 22.86
C TRP A 83 -8.83 -13.43 24.23
N GLN A 84 -10.10 -13.26 24.59
CA GLN A 84 -10.66 -13.64 25.91
C GLN A 84 -10.33 -15.07 26.39
N PRO A 85 -10.47 -16.14 25.59
CA PRO A 85 -10.05 -17.50 25.94
C PRO A 85 -8.57 -17.67 26.26
N CYS A 86 -7.70 -16.72 25.92
CA CYS A 86 -6.31 -16.74 26.34
C CYS A 86 -6.06 -16.10 27.70
N SER A 87 -7.07 -15.45 28.29
CA SER A 87 -7.02 -15.03 29.68
C SER A 87 -7.26 -16.25 30.59
N PRO A 88 -6.33 -16.59 31.51
CA PRO A 88 -6.48 -17.76 32.38
C PRO A 88 -7.64 -17.61 33.38
N GLU A 89 -8.10 -16.38 33.62
CA GLU A 89 -9.19 -16.06 34.55
C GLU A 89 -10.58 -16.15 33.90
N ASP A 90 -10.65 -16.21 32.57
CA ASP A 90 -11.92 -16.16 31.85
C ASP A 90 -12.59 -17.55 31.80
N VAL A 91 -13.90 -17.60 32.05
CA VAL A 91 -14.73 -18.80 31.90
C VAL A 91 -14.65 -19.34 30.46
N ALA A 92 -14.40 -18.47 29.47
CA ALA A 92 -14.17 -18.88 28.10
C ALA A 92 -12.94 -19.78 27.94
N ASN A 93 -11.85 -19.56 28.68
CA ASN A 93 -10.65 -20.41 28.65
C ASN A 93 -10.97 -21.87 29.02
N GLN A 94 -11.78 -22.04 30.07
CA GLN A 94 -12.20 -23.35 30.56
C GLN A 94 -13.05 -24.12 29.55
N ARG A 95 -13.87 -23.42 28.74
CA ARG A 95 -14.71 -24.07 27.71
C ARG A 95 -13.90 -24.69 26.56
N TYR A 96 -12.71 -24.15 26.29
CA TYR A 96 -11.82 -24.67 25.24
C TYR A 96 -10.83 -25.71 25.77
N ASN A 97 -10.73 -25.89 27.09
CA ASN A 97 -9.87 -26.91 27.67
C ASN A 97 -10.60 -28.27 27.67
N TRP A 98 -10.17 -29.19 26.81
CA TRP A 98 -10.85 -30.48 26.62
C TRP A 98 -10.05 -31.63 27.22
N ILE A 99 -10.68 -32.34 28.15
CA ILE A 99 -10.11 -33.47 28.89
C ILE A 99 -11.04 -34.68 28.69
N ILE A 100 -10.56 -35.74 28.02
CA ILE A 100 -11.37 -36.96 27.76
C ILE A 100 -11.47 -37.83 29.01
N HIS A 101 -10.35 -38.07 29.68
CA HIS A 101 -10.22 -38.86 30.91
C HIS A 101 -9.26 -38.11 31.84
N ALA A 102 -9.40 -38.31 33.16
CA ALA A 102 -8.87 -37.47 34.24
C ALA A 102 -7.42 -36.94 34.08
N ASP A 103 -6.57 -37.61 33.30
CA ASP A 103 -5.16 -37.26 33.12
C ASP A 103 -4.70 -37.01 31.67
N LEU A 104 -5.61 -37.00 30.68
CA LEU A 104 -5.27 -36.82 29.26
C LEU A 104 -5.89 -35.54 28.68
N PRO A 105 -5.20 -34.38 28.79
CA PRO A 105 -5.61 -33.17 28.10
C PRO A 105 -5.40 -33.36 26.59
N ILE A 106 -6.48 -33.28 25.82
CA ILE A 106 -6.41 -33.32 24.35
C ILE A 106 -5.94 -31.97 23.81
N LEU A 107 -6.45 -30.90 24.42
CA LEU A 107 -6.23 -29.54 24.01
C LEU A 107 -6.10 -28.68 25.25
N ASN A 108 -4.87 -28.25 25.54
CA ASN A 108 -4.61 -27.26 26.56
C ASN A 108 -4.63 -25.89 25.88
N THR A 109 -5.74 -25.15 26.03
CA THR A 109 -5.93 -23.82 25.42
C THR A 109 -4.71 -22.92 25.60
N THR A 110 -4.14 -22.86 26.81
CA THR A 110 -3.04 -21.96 27.13
C THR A 110 -1.76 -22.35 26.40
N ARG A 111 -1.42 -23.64 26.38
CA ARG A 111 -0.18 -24.14 25.77
C ARG A 111 -0.29 -24.29 24.26
N ASP A 112 -1.39 -24.85 23.78
CA ASP A 112 -1.53 -25.27 22.38
C ASP A 112 -2.13 -24.16 21.50
N MET A 113 -2.94 -23.27 22.07
CA MET A 113 -3.56 -22.17 21.32
C MET A 113 -2.95 -20.81 21.66
N CYS A 114 -2.69 -20.51 22.93
CA CYS A 114 -2.32 -19.16 23.35
C CYS A 114 -0.81 -18.90 23.36
N GLN A 115 0.01 -19.94 23.42
CA GLN A 115 1.46 -19.81 23.38
C GLN A 115 1.94 -19.44 21.96
N MET A 116 2.86 -18.49 21.88
CA MET A 116 3.57 -18.21 20.63
C MET A 116 4.60 -19.33 20.40
N ASP A 117 4.49 -20.02 19.27
CA ASP A 117 5.48 -21.04 18.88
C ASP A 117 6.53 -20.41 17.95
N ILE A 118 7.72 -20.18 18.50
CA ILE A 118 8.88 -19.66 17.77
C ILE A 118 9.31 -20.63 16.65
N ARG A 119 8.99 -21.93 16.75
CA ARG A 119 9.34 -22.91 15.72
C ARG A 119 8.68 -22.58 14.38
N ASN A 120 7.46 -22.02 14.39
CA ASN A 120 6.79 -21.57 13.16
C ASN A 120 7.56 -20.49 12.40
N PHE A 121 8.39 -19.69 13.10
CA PHE A 121 9.26 -18.72 12.47
C PHE A 121 10.46 -19.39 11.80
N LEU A 122 11.07 -20.38 12.47
CA LEU A 122 12.22 -21.14 11.98
C LEU A 122 11.85 -22.04 10.79
N ASP A 123 10.64 -22.63 10.82
CA ASP A 123 10.15 -23.54 9.78
C ASP A 123 9.63 -22.80 8.52
N GLY A 124 9.74 -21.47 8.47
CA GLY A 124 9.27 -20.67 7.34
C GLY A 124 7.74 -20.55 7.24
N GLY A 125 7.00 -21.00 8.27
CA GLY A 125 5.54 -20.86 8.32
C GLY A 125 5.10 -19.38 8.29
N CYS A 126 5.84 -18.52 8.97
CA CYS A 126 5.57 -17.08 8.97
C CYS A 126 5.78 -16.44 7.59
N THR A 127 6.89 -16.72 6.90
CA THR A 127 7.18 -16.13 5.58
C THR A 127 6.14 -16.55 4.54
N ARG A 128 5.78 -17.84 4.51
CA ARG A 128 4.69 -18.34 3.67
C ARG A 128 3.36 -17.63 3.96
N SER A 129 3.03 -17.47 5.23
CA SER A 129 1.80 -16.80 5.65
C SER A 129 1.78 -15.31 5.27
N VAL A 130 2.93 -14.64 5.30
CA VAL A 130 3.09 -13.26 4.84
C VAL A 130 2.84 -13.17 3.34
N ILE A 131 3.41 -14.09 2.54
CA ILE A 131 3.21 -14.13 1.09
C ILE A 131 1.73 -14.40 0.76
N GLU A 132 1.12 -15.41 1.41
CA GLU A 132 -0.29 -15.77 1.22
C GLU A 132 -1.24 -14.63 1.63
N GLY A 133 -0.91 -13.88 2.69
CA GLY A 133 -1.71 -12.75 3.17
C GLY A 133 -1.56 -11.48 2.31
N LEU A 134 -0.33 -11.11 1.96
CA LEU A 134 -0.04 -9.88 1.22
C LEU A 134 -0.33 -10.01 -0.27
N GLY A 135 -0.16 -11.20 -0.86
CA GLY A 135 -0.31 -11.39 -2.30
C GLY A 135 -1.65 -10.91 -2.86
N PRO A 136 -2.80 -11.40 -2.33
CA PRO A 136 -4.12 -10.93 -2.75
C PRO A 136 -4.34 -9.43 -2.48
N LEU A 137 -3.75 -8.88 -1.42
CA LEU A 137 -3.86 -7.47 -1.07
C LEU A 137 -3.13 -6.60 -2.10
N VAL A 138 -1.90 -6.96 -2.47
CA VAL A 138 -1.09 -6.28 -3.49
C VAL A 138 -1.80 -6.34 -4.84
N LEU A 139 -2.31 -7.52 -5.24
CA LEU A 139 -3.04 -7.68 -6.50
C LEU A 139 -4.31 -6.81 -6.54
N LYS A 140 -5.14 -6.85 -5.47
CA LYS A 140 -6.34 -6.00 -5.38
C LYS A 140 -5.99 -4.51 -5.41
N LYS A 141 -4.93 -4.09 -4.71
CA LYS A 141 -4.44 -2.71 -4.72
C LYS A 141 -4.03 -2.28 -6.13
N LEU A 142 -3.29 -3.12 -6.86
CA LEU A 142 -2.90 -2.85 -8.25
C LEU A 142 -4.12 -2.75 -9.17
N LEU A 143 -5.06 -3.70 -9.10
CA LEU A 143 -6.29 -3.67 -9.89
C LEU A 143 -7.09 -2.39 -9.63
N LEU A 144 -7.34 -2.06 -8.37
CA LEU A 144 -8.02 -0.82 -8.00
C LEU A 144 -7.28 0.41 -8.55
N ARG A 145 -5.95 0.43 -8.48
CA ARG A 145 -5.15 1.53 -9.02
C ARG A 145 -5.27 1.65 -10.53
N ILE A 146 -5.29 0.54 -11.27
CA ILE A 146 -5.47 0.51 -12.72
C ILE A 146 -6.78 1.16 -13.14
N PHE A 147 -7.87 0.96 -12.39
CA PHE A 147 -9.18 1.53 -12.74
C PHE A 147 -9.43 2.91 -12.14
N LEU A 148 -9.08 3.09 -10.86
CA LEU A 148 -9.44 4.28 -10.10
C LEU A 148 -8.53 5.48 -10.44
N GLN A 149 -7.23 5.25 -10.65
CA GLN A 149 -6.29 6.32 -10.98
C GLN A 149 -6.60 7.02 -12.31
N PRO A 150 -6.82 6.33 -13.45
CA PRO A 150 -7.20 7.00 -14.68
C PRO A 150 -8.56 7.67 -14.58
N LEU A 151 -9.53 7.03 -13.92
CA LEU A 151 -10.87 7.59 -13.77
C LEU A 151 -10.82 8.93 -13.01
N ILE A 152 -10.17 8.95 -11.84
CA ILE A 152 -10.02 10.18 -11.05
C ILE A 152 -9.27 11.24 -11.86
N THR A 153 -8.16 10.86 -12.51
CA THR A 153 -7.34 11.81 -13.29
C THR A 153 -8.13 12.42 -14.44
N PHE A 154 -8.92 11.60 -15.15
CA PHE A 154 -9.76 12.05 -16.25
C PHE A 154 -10.90 12.96 -15.77
N LEU A 155 -11.56 12.61 -14.67
CA LEU A 155 -12.60 13.45 -14.06
C LEU A 155 -12.03 14.80 -13.61
N VAL A 156 -10.84 14.79 -13.01
CA VAL A 156 -10.11 16.01 -12.61
C VAL A 156 -9.75 16.87 -13.82
N TRP A 157 -9.29 16.28 -14.92
CA TRP A 157 -9.01 17.02 -16.16
C TRP A 157 -10.28 17.59 -16.80
N LYS A 158 -11.38 16.83 -16.83
CA LYS A 158 -12.68 17.32 -17.31
C LYS A 158 -13.23 18.47 -16.47
N ALA A 159 -12.96 18.46 -15.16
CA ALA A 159 -13.36 19.52 -14.24
C ALA A 159 -12.37 20.70 -14.18
N SER A 160 -11.25 20.65 -14.91
CA SER A 160 -10.27 21.74 -14.95
C SER A 160 -10.56 22.67 -16.14
N LYS A 161 -10.52 23.99 -15.90
CA LYS A 161 -10.59 25.00 -16.99
C LYS A 161 -9.16 25.37 -17.40
N LEU A 162 -8.95 25.59 -18.70
CA LEU A 162 -7.72 26.22 -19.18
C LEU A 162 -7.78 27.70 -18.82
N GLU A 163 -6.70 28.23 -18.23
CA GLU A 163 -6.58 29.66 -17.94
C GLU A 163 -6.45 30.41 -19.28
N GLU A 164 -7.37 31.34 -19.54
CA GLU A 164 -7.49 32.02 -20.84
C GLU A 164 -6.53 33.21 -20.99
N GLU A 165 -5.91 33.70 -19.90
CA GLU A 165 -4.98 34.83 -19.95
C GLU A 165 -3.72 34.64 -19.08
N PRO A 166 -2.52 34.63 -19.68
CA PRO A 166 -1.25 34.58 -18.94
C PRO A 166 -0.89 35.97 -18.39
N VAL A 167 -1.33 36.29 -17.16
CA VAL A 167 -0.96 37.56 -16.50
C VAL A 167 0.50 37.56 -15.98
N SER A 168 1.15 36.40 -15.91
CA SER A 168 2.60 36.32 -15.68
C SER A 168 3.22 35.10 -16.34
N SER A 169 4.28 35.33 -17.11
CA SER A 169 4.86 34.45 -18.14
C SER A 169 5.58 33.19 -17.65
N HIS A 170 5.48 32.83 -16.37
CA HIS A 170 6.30 31.73 -15.82
C HIS A 170 5.55 30.52 -15.25
N GLU A 171 4.23 30.56 -15.07
CA GLU A 171 3.50 29.37 -14.60
C GLU A 171 2.12 29.21 -15.29
N LEU A 172 2.10 28.79 -16.57
CA LEU A 172 0.87 28.34 -17.21
C LEU A 172 0.36 27.05 -16.54
N GLY A 173 -0.63 27.19 -15.65
CA GLY A 173 -1.23 26.11 -14.88
C GLY A 173 -2.72 25.92 -15.18
N ARG A 174 -3.23 24.70 -15.02
CA ARG A 174 -4.67 24.42 -14.97
C ARG A 174 -5.14 24.35 -13.53
N HIS A 175 -6.15 25.15 -13.22
CA HIS A 175 -6.83 25.17 -11.92
C HIS A 175 -8.14 24.38 -11.99
N LEU A 176 -8.48 23.70 -10.89
CA LEU A 176 -9.80 23.08 -10.74
C LEU A 176 -10.86 24.18 -10.61
N LEU A 177 -11.91 24.09 -11.42
CA LEU A 177 -12.95 25.10 -11.54
C LEU A 177 -13.67 25.39 -10.21
N PHE A 178 -13.73 24.39 -9.32
CA PHE A 178 -14.43 24.49 -8.03
C PHE A 178 -13.48 24.70 -6.83
N LEU A 179 -12.19 24.46 -6.99
CA LEU A 179 -11.20 24.51 -5.91
C LEU A 179 -9.96 25.22 -6.45
N ASN A 180 -10.00 26.55 -6.43
CA ASN A 180 -8.89 27.42 -6.89
C ASN A 180 -7.54 27.10 -6.23
N VAL A 181 -7.54 26.32 -5.13
CA VAL A 181 -6.34 25.92 -4.38
C VAL A 181 -5.57 24.76 -5.02
N VAL A 182 -6.20 23.92 -5.85
CA VAL A 182 -5.57 22.67 -6.33
C VAL A 182 -5.13 22.78 -7.79
N LYS A 183 -3.83 22.98 -8.01
CA LYS A 183 -3.18 22.96 -9.34
C LYS A 183 -3.20 21.53 -9.92
N THR A 184 -3.92 21.31 -11.00
CA THR A 184 -4.06 19.98 -11.65
C THR A 184 -2.92 19.65 -12.59
N SER A 185 -2.22 20.65 -13.13
CA SER A 185 -1.03 20.46 -13.97
C SER A 185 0.06 19.65 -13.28
N ARG A 186 0.04 19.58 -11.94
CA ARG A 186 1.00 18.80 -11.18
C ARG A 186 0.81 17.28 -11.29
N SER A 187 -0.28 16.78 -11.87
CA SER A 187 -0.52 15.32 -11.96
C SER A 187 0.41 14.62 -12.93
N LEU A 188 0.87 15.31 -13.99
CA LEU A 188 1.76 14.79 -15.03
C LEU A 188 3.22 15.21 -14.85
N ILE A 189 3.61 15.70 -13.66
CA ILE A 189 5.02 16.01 -13.39
C ILE A 189 5.85 14.73 -13.60
N PRO A 190 6.91 14.76 -14.45
CA PRO A 190 7.78 13.62 -14.74
C PRO A 190 8.30 12.95 -13.47
N LEU A 191 8.59 13.74 -12.44
CA LEU A 191 9.01 13.25 -11.13
C LEU A 191 7.98 12.30 -10.51
N ARG A 192 6.69 12.66 -10.52
CA ARG A 192 5.62 11.82 -9.97
C ARG A 192 5.43 10.54 -10.79
N GLN A 193 5.53 10.64 -12.11
CA GLN A 193 5.45 9.49 -13.02
C GLN A 193 6.66 8.56 -12.86
N ARG A 194 7.86 9.10 -12.67
CA ARG A 194 9.06 8.31 -12.45
C ARG A 194 9.01 7.59 -11.11
N THR A 195 8.65 8.28 -10.03
CA THR A 195 8.42 7.66 -8.73
C THR A 195 7.40 6.53 -8.83
N TYR A 196 6.30 6.77 -9.55
CA TYR A 196 5.28 5.77 -9.78
C TYR A 196 5.82 4.54 -10.52
N LEU A 197 6.52 4.75 -11.64
CA LEU A 197 7.11 3.67 -12.43
C LEU A 197 8.15 2.89 -11.62
N THR A 198 9.00 3.56 -10.84
CA THR A 198 9.96 2.92 -9.95
C THR A 198 9.25 2.00 -8.95
N THR A 199 8.19 2.47 -8.28
CA THR A 199 7.43 1.61 -7.35
C THR A 199 6.77 0.42 -8.06
N LEU A 200 6.34 0.56 -9.32
CA LEU A 200 5.80 -0.56 -10.09
C LEU A 200 6.89 -1.57 -10.45
N VAL A 201 8.07 -1.10 -10.86
CA VAL A 201 9.21 -1.97 -11.18
C VAL A 201 9.65 -2.73 -9.94
N GLU A 202 9.70 -2.08 -8.77
CA GLU A 202 9.99 -2.74 -7.49
C GLU A 202 8.97 -3.83 -7.17
N VAL A 203 7.68 -3.54 -7.31
CA VAL A 203 6.62 -4.54 -7.09
C VAL A 203 6.75 -5.68 -8.10
N ALA A 204 7.09 -5.42 -9.36
CA ALA A 204 7.29 -6.46 -10.37
C ALA A 204 8.47 -7.36 -10.03
N ILE A 205 9.57 -6.78 -9.59
CA ILE A 205 10.80 -7.50 -9.25
C ILE A 205 10.58 -8.38 -8.02
N VAL A 206 9.97 -7.83 -6.97
CA VAL A 206 9.79 -8.54 -5.69
C VAL A 206 8.62 -9.53 -5.74
N TRP A 207 7.46 -9.13 -6.28
CA TRP A 207 6.25 -9.98 -6.30
C TRP A 207 6.08 -10.77 -7.59
N GLY A 208 6.68 -10.36 -8.70
CA GLY A 208 6.51 -11.04 -9.98
C GLY A 208 6.89 -12.52 -9.95
N PRO A 209 8.02 -12.93 -9.34
CA PRO A 209 8.38 -14.33 -9.19
C PRO A 209 7.39 -15.12 -8.33
N LEU A 210 6.85 -14.49 -7.28
CA LEU A 210 5.93 -15.13 -6.33
C LEU A 210 4.49 -15.21 -6.87
N LEU A 211 4.09 -14.22 -7.67
CA LEU A 211 2.72 -14.00 -8.13
C LEU A 211 2.73 -13.48 -9.58
N PRO A 212 2.77 -14.37 -10.60
CA PRO A 212 2.83 -13.96 -12.00
C PRO A 212 1.70 -13.01 -12.45
N LEU A 213 0.53 -13.12 -11.82
CA LEU A 213 -0.61 -12.21 -12.04
C LEU A 213 -0.30 -10.74 -11.70
N VAL A 214 0.60 -10.50 -10.74
CA VAL A 214 1.07 -9.15 -10.39
C VAL A 214 1.82 -8.53 -11.55
N SER A 215 2.68 -9.28 -12.24
CA SER A 215 3.40 -8.81 -13.42
C SER A 215 2.46 -8.36 -14.54
N PHE A 216 1.39 -9.12 -14.82
CA PHE A 216 0.37 -8.72 -15.78
C PHE A 216 -0.35 -7.44 -15.35
N GLY A 217 -0.70 -7.33 -14.07
CA GLY A 217 -1.28 -6.12 -13.50
C GLY A 217 -0.38 -4.90 -13.68
N ILE A 218 0.93 -5.05 -13.49
CA ILE A 218 1.90 -3.96 -13.65
C ILE A 218 2.01 -3.53 -15.11
N VAL A 219 2.08 -4.47 -16.06
CA VAL A 219 2.10 -4.14 -17.49
C VAL A 219 0.82 -3.40 -17.89
N ALA A 220 -0.35 -3.88 -17.47
CA ALA A 220 -1.62 -3.21 -17.69
C ALA A 220 -1.63 -1.79 -17.09
N THR A 221 -1.06 -1.64 -15.90
CA THR A 221 -0.91 -0.35 -15.23
C THR A 221 -0.05 0.61 -16.03
N ILE A 222 1.09 0.16 -16.56
CA ILE A 222 1.98 0.97 -17.41
C ILE A 222 1.25 1.40 -18.67
N MET A 223 0.56 0.47 -19.35
CA MET A 223 -0.21 0.76 -20.55
C MET A 223 -1.30 1.81 -20.31
N VAL A 224 -2.06 1.68 -19.22
CA VAL A 224 -3.07 2.67 -18.83
C VAL A 224 -2.46 4.04 -18.56
N ASN A 225 -1.29 4.11 -17.93
CA ASN A 225 -0.61 5.40 -17.71
C ASN A 225 -0.08 6.02 -19.00
N LEU A 226 0.40 5.22 -19.96
CA LEU A 226 0.78 5.71 -21.29
C LEU A 226 -0.43 6.24 -22.06
N LEU A 227 -1.57 5.55 -22.00
CA LEU A 227 -2.83 6.02 -22.59
C LEU A 227 -3.29 7.33 -21.96
N LEU A 228 -3.21 7.46 -20.62
CA LEU A 228 -3.50 8.71 -19.92
C LEU A 228 -2.58 9.82 -20.38
N PHE A 229 -1.28 9.57 -20.52
CA PHE A 229 -0.32 10.57 -20.98
C PHE A 229 -0.67 11.07 -22.38
N HIS A 230 -0.93 10.15 -23.31
CA HIS A 230 -1.33 10.49 -24.68
C HIS A 230 -2.63 11.30 -24.71
N LYS A 231 -3.64 10.92 -23.91
CA LYS A 231 -4.86 11.71 -23.78
C LYS A 231 -4.61 13.06 -23.10
N GLY A 232 -3.75 13.14 -22.09
CA GLY A 232 -3.38 14.39 -21.42
C GLY A 232 -2.81 15.43 -22.39
N LEU A 233 -1.99 14.99 -23.36
CA LEU A 233 -1.49 15.86 -24.43
C LEU A 233 -2.62 16.40 -25.31
N SER A 234 -3.61 15.57 -25.67
CA SER A 234 -4.79 16.03 -26.43
C SER A 234 -5.65 17.04 -25.65
N PHE A 235 -5.59 16.98 -24.32
CA PHE A 235 -6.21 17.98 -23.47
C PHE A 235 -5.36 19.25 -23.33
N GLY A 236 -4.19 19.38 -23.97
CA GLY A 236 -3.34 20.56 -23.85
C GLY A 236 -2.56 20.64 -22.53
N VAL A 237 -2.36 19.51 -21.84
CA VAL A 237 -1.42 19.49 -20.71
C VAL A 237 0.00 19.60 -21.25
N GLN A 238 0.67 20.70 -20.95
CA GLN A 238 2.06 20.89 -21.34
C GLN A 238 2.97 20.02 -20.46
N LEU A 239 3.96 19.38 -21.09
CA LEU A 239 5.01 18.67 -20.39
C LEU A 239 5.99 19.70 -19.84
N PRO A 240 6.45 19.56 -18.59
CA PRO A 240 7.46 20.47 -18.07
C PRO A 240 8.74 20.35 -18.91
N THR A 241 9.30 21.51 -19.21
CA THR A 241 10.51 21.64 -20.03
C THR A 241 11.73 21.15 -19.26
N ASN A 242 12.82 20.85 -19.98
CA ASN A 242 14.04 20.23 -19.42
C ASN A 242 14.68 20.98 -18.23
N ALA A 243 14.38 22.27 -18.04
CA ALA A 243 14.89 23.06 -16.93
C ALA A 243 14.43 22.52 -15.56
N ASP A 244 13.18 22.05 -15.45
CA ASP A 244 12.62 21.49 -14.22
C ASP A 244 13.11 20.05 -13.94
N ASN A 245 13.75 19.41 -14.91
CA ASN A 245 14.20 18.02 -14.81
C ASN A 245 15.63 17.86 -14.24
N GLN A 246 16.33 18.93 -13.84
CA GLN A 246 17.70 18.82 -13.31
C GLN A 246 17.78 17.97 -12.01
N GLY A 247 16.69 17.88 -11.23
CA GLY A 247 16.63 17.07 -10.00
C GLY A 247 16.40 15.57 -10.19
N VAL A 248 16.31 15.09 -11.43
CA VAL A 248 15.80 13.76 -11.80
C VAL A 248 16.87 12.66 -11.66
N SER A 249 18.15 12.96 -11.48
CA SER A 249 19.23 11.95 -11.35
C SER A 249 19.08 10.99 -10.16
N LEU A 250 18.37 11.38 -9.09
CA LEU A 250 18.25 10.64 -7.82
C LEU A 250 17.48 9.32 -7.88
N SER A 251 16.61 9.12 -8.86
CA SER A 251 15.84 7.86 -8.95
C SER A 251 16.65 6.71 -9.56
N GLN A 252 17.82 6.99 -10.13
CA GLN A 252 18.72 5.96 -10.65
C GLN A 252 19.46 5.21 -9.52
N PRO A 253 20.11 5.87 -8.53
CA PRO A 253 20.72 5.16 -7.41
C PRO A 253 19.68 4.41 -6.57
N TYR A 254 18.50 4.99 -6.35
CA TYR A 254 17.42 4.31 -5.62
C TYR A 254 16.98 3.00 -6.33
N LEU A 255 16.75 3.05 -7.65
CA LEU A 255 16.42 1.85 -8.42
C LEU A 255 17.54 0.79 -8.34
N ARG A 256 18.82 1.21 -8.35
CA ARG A 256 19.95 0.28 -8.17
C ARG A 256 19.93 -0.38 -6.79
N VAL A 257 19.66 0.39 -5.72
CA VAL A 257 19.55 -0.15 -4.36
C VAL A 257 18.38 -1.14 -4.26
N ALA A 258 17.23 -0.79 -4.83
CA ALA A 258 16.05 -1.66 -4.84
C ALA A 258 16.30 -2.97 -5.62
N LEU A 259 16.97 -2.88 -6.77
CA LEU A 259 17.42 -4.05 -7.54
C LEU A 259 18.39 -4.91 -6.74
N SER A 260 19.40 -4.32 -6.09
CA SER A 260 20.34 -5.08 -5.26
C SER A 260 19.69 -5.72 -4.04
N ALA A 261 18.73 -5.03 -3.41
CA ALA A 261 17.99 -5.56 -2.29
C ALA A 261 17.13 -6.75 -2.72
N SER A 262 16.46 -6.68 -3.88
CA SER A 262 15.71 -7.81 -4.42
C SER A 262 16.56 -9.05 -4.65
N TRP A 263 17.80 -8.88 -5.11
CA TRP A 263 18.69 -10.01 -5.35
C TRP A 263 19.09 -10.73 -4.05
N ALA A 264 19.07 -10.04 -2.90
CA ALA A 264 19.37 -10.64 -1.60
C ALA A 264 18.21 -11.48 -1.03
N PHE A 265 17.00 -11.37 -1.60
CA PHE A 265 15.81 -12.08 -1.13
C PHE A 265 15.38 -13.25 -2.05
N GLN A 266 16.10 -13.49 -3.15
CA GLN A 266 15.96 -14.69 -3.99
C GLN A 266 16.97 -15.74 -3.56
#